data_AF-A0A7W8KIM4-F1
#
_entry.id   AF-A0A7W8KIM4-F1
#
_cell.length_a   1.000
_cell.length_b   1.000
_cell.length_c   1.000
_cell.angle_alpha   90.00
_cell.angle_beta   90.00
_cell.angle_gamma   90.00
#
_symmetry.space_group_name_H-M   'P 1'
#
loop_
_entity.id
_entity.type
_entity.pdbx_description
1 polymer ?
#
loop_
_entity_poly.entity_id
_entity_poly.type
_entity_poly.pdbx_seq_one_letter_code
_entity_poly.pdbx_strand_id
1 'polypeptide(L)'
;MRLILGLATFLAGLNAGLLMTGVLESIHMKTVGLGGYLQFHQPRDQLYRRVMPPLLLTLMALCIVCGLFGMSGSARLLSWVAFALVALDIMLTVRVMVPLNGWLQKFDALNPPPEAQQVRERWYALHPLRTVLGLGAFVALLVSGAP
;
A
#
# COMPACT_ATOMS: atom_id res chain seq x y z
N MET A 1 4.69 -1.83 -25.65
CA MET A 1 5.50 -1.41 -24.48
C MET A 1 4.97 -0.15 -23.80
N ARG A 2 4.82 0.98 -24.50
CA ARG A 2 4.30 2.24 -23.91
C ARG A 2 2.96 2.08 -23.17
N LEU A 3 2.02 1.30 -23.72
CA LEU A 3 0.73 1.02 -23.06
C LEU A 3 0.89 0.26 -21.74
N ILE A 4 1.75 -0.76 -21.71
CA ILE A 4 2.00 -1.57 -20.50
C ILE A 4 2.65 -0.73 -19.42
N LEU A 5 3.65 0.08 -19.79
CA LEU A 5 4.28 1.03 -18.86
C LEU A 5 3.26 2.06 -18.35
N GLY A 6 2.43 2.64 -19.23
CA GLY A 6 1.38 3.57 -18.82
C GLY A 6 0.38 2.96 -17.85
N LEU A 7 -0.05 1.72 -18.09
CA LEU A 7 -0.94 0.99 -17.19
C LEU A 7 -0.26 0.68 -15.85
N ALA A 8 1.01 0.26 -15.86
CA ALA A 8 1.80 0.03 -14.64
C ALA A 8 1.92 1.31 -13.81
N THR A 9 2.27 2.44 -14.44
CA THR A 9 2.37 3.75 -13.80
C THR A 9 1.03 4.20 -13.24
N PHE A 10 -0.07 4.00 -13.99
CA PHE A 10 -1.41 4.32 -13.52
C PHE A 10 -1.79 3.51 -12.26
N LEU A 11 -1.60 2.19 -12.27
CA LEU A 11 -1.90 1.34 -11.12
C LEU A 11 -0.99 1.65 -9.93
N ALA A 12 0.28 1.96 -10.16
CA ALA A 12 1.20 2.40 -9.13
C ALA A 12 0.77 3.73 -8.50
N GLY A 13 0.32 4.69 -9.31
CA GLY A 13 -0.24 5.95 -8.84
C GLY A 13 -1.52 5.76 -8.02
N LEU A 14 -2.41 4.88 -8.46
CA LEU A 14 -3.62 4.51 -7.71
C LEU A 14 -3.27 3.89 -6.36
N ASN A 15 -2.32 2.93 -6.34
CA ASN A 15 -1.83 2.33 -5.09
C ASN A 15 -1.23 3.36 -4.15
N ALA A 16 -0.34 4.22 -4.66
CA ALA A 16 0.33 5.24 -3.87
C ALA A 16 -0.67 6.26 -3.30
N GLY A 17 -1.69 6.63 -4.09
CA GLY A 17 -2.81 7.45 -3.65
C GLY A 17 -3.57 6.82 -2.48
N LEU A 18 -3.99 5.55 -2.62
CA LEU A 18 -4.68 4.81 -1.54
C LEU A 18 -3.83 4.68 -0.27
N LEU A 19 -2.52 4.47 -0.40
CA LEU A 19 -1.61 4.44 0.75
C LEU A 19 -1.46 5.81 1.40
N MET A 20 -1.44 6.88 0.60
CA MET A 20 -1.35 8.26 1.08
C MET A 20 -2.62 8.68 1.82
N THR A 21 -3.82 8.28 1.36
CA THR A 21 -5.04 8.56 2.13
C THR A 21 -4.96 7.95 3.52
N GLY A 22 -4.42 6.73 3.66
CA GLY A 22 -4.22 6.12 4.97
C GLY A 22 -3.30 6.93 5.91
N VAL A 23 -2.27 7.59 5.37
CA VAL A 23 -1.40 8.50 6.16
C VAL A 23 -2.15 9.76 6.58
N LEU A 24 -2.87 10.40 5.65
CA LEU A 24 -3.66 11.60 5.93
C LEU A 24 -4.76 11.33 6.95
N GLU A 25 -5.48 10.23 6.77
CA GLU A 25 -6.48 9.73 7.71
C GLU A 25 -5.86 9.47 9.09
N SER A 26 -4.63 8.95 9.15
CA SER A 26 -3.94 8.71 10.44
C SER A 26 -3.69 9.99 11.23
N ILE A 27 -3.40 11.11 10.55
CA ILE A 27 -3.17 12.40 11.21
C ILE A 27 -4.45 12.84 11.94
N HIS A 28 -5.58 12.79 11.25
CA HIS A 28 -6.86 13.17 11.83
C HIS A 28 -7.35 12.14 12.85
N MET A 29 -7.29 10.85 12.51
CA MET A 29 -7.83 9.79 13.36
C MET A 29 -7.17 9.76 14.73
N LYS A 30 -5.89 10.14 14.87
CA LYS A 30 -5.21 10.24 16.18
C LYS A 30 -5.94 11.10 17.22
N THR A 31 -6.75 12.08 16.79
CA THR A 31 -7.55 12.91 17.71
C THR A 31 -8.90 12.28 18.06
N VAL A 32 -9.32 11.25 17.32
CA VAL A 32 -10.55 10.50 17.54
C VAL A 32 -10.30 9.38 18.56
N GLY A 33 -11.28 9.20 19.45
CA GLY A 33 -11.29 8.11 20.42
C GLY A 33 -11.17 6.73 19.76
N LEU A 34 -10.66 5.76 20.50
CA LEU A 34 -10.35 4.41 20.00
C LEU A 34 -11.55 3.71 19.36
N GLY A 35 -12.75 3.87 19.92
CA GLY A 35 -13.97 3.29 19.36
C GLY A 35 -14.33 3.88 17.98
N GLY A 36 -14.26 5.19 17.84
CA GLY A 36 -14.48 5.87 16.55
C GLY A 36 -13.45 5.46 15.49
N TYR A 37 -12.18 5.30 15.89
CA TYR A 37 -11.15 4.74 15.01
C TYR A 37 -11.49 3.33 14.54
N LEU A 38 -11.93 2.42 15.43
CA LEU A 38 -12.27 1.05 15.07
C LEU A 38 -13.50 0.99 14.16
N GLN A 39 -14.54 1.78 14.45
CA GLN A 39 -15.75 1.89 13.61
C GLN A 39 -15.42 2.36 12.19
N PHE A 40 -14.41 3.20 12.02
CA PHE A 40 -13.91 3.59 10.70
C PHE A 40 -12.99 2.52 10.07
N HIS A 41 -12.02 2.02 10.83
CA HIS A 41 -10.95 1.14 10.34
C HIS A 41 -11.46 -0.23 9.91
N GLN A 42 -12.38 -0.83 10.68
CA GLN A 42 -12.87 -2.18 10.46
C GLN A 42 -13.59 -2.37 9.11
N PRO A 43 -14.66 -1.62 8.78
CA PRO A 43 -15.33 -1.76 7.48
C PRO A 43 -14.41 -1.39 6.32
N ARG A 44 -13.56 -0.39 6.50
CA ARG A 44 -12.54 0.03 5.52
C ARG A 44 -11.57 -1.11 5.21
N ASP A 45 -11.01 -1.77 6.22
CA ASP A 45 -10.09 -2.90 6.02
C ASP A 45 -10.77 -4.10 5.34
N GLN A 46 -12.07 -4.36 5.61
CA GLN A 46 -12.81 -5.40 4.90
C GLN A 46 -12.90 -5.14 3.39
N LEU A 47 -13.10 -3.88 2.98
CA LEU A 47 -13.05 -3.49 1.57
C LEU A 47 -11.65 -3.69 0.99
N TYR A 48 -10.61 -3.17 1.67
CA TYR A 48 -9.23 -3.26 1.18
C TYR A 48 -8.74 -4.71 1.05
N ARG A 49 -9.15 -5.62 1.92
CA ARG A 49 -8.84 -7.06 1.81
C ARG A 49 -9.32 -7.67 0.49
N ARG A 50 -10.40 -7.14 -0.10
CA ARG A 50 -10.96 -7.63 -1.37
C ARG A 50 -10.31 -6.93 -2.58
N VAL A 51 -10.06 -5.62 -2.48
CA VAL A 51 -9.63 -4.80 -3.62
C VAL A 51 -8.10 -4.77 -3.80
N MET A 52 -7.33 -4.77 -2.72
CA MET A 52 -5.86 -4.61 -2.81
C MET A 52 -5.14 -5.80 -3.45
N PRO A 53 -5.45 -7.08 -3.15
CA PRO A 53 -4.72 -8.20 -3.73
C PRO A 53 -4.71 -8.21 -5.26
N PRO A 54 -5.85 -8.11 -5.99
CA PRO A 54 -5.80 -8.10 -7.45
C PRO A 54 -5.06 -6.88 -8.01
N LEU A 55 -5.19 -5.70 -7.37
CA LEU A 55 -4.47 -4.50 -7.76
C LEU A 55 -2.95 -4.69 -7.66
N LEU A 56 -2.45 -5.13 -6.51
CA LEU A 56 -1.02 -5.28 -6.24
C LEU A 56 -0.40 -6.41 -7.07
N LEU A 57 -1.10 -7.53 -7.25
CA LEU A 57 -0.61 -8.63 -8.09
C LEU A 57 -0.57 -8.24 -9.57
N THR A 58 -1.57 -7.50 -10.06
CA THR A 58 -1.57 -6.98 -11.44
C THR A 58 -0.44 -5.98 -11.63
N LEU A 59 -0.27 -5.03 -10.70
CA LEU A 59 0.85 -4.08 -10.73
C LEU A 59 2.20 -4.80 -10.75
N MET A 60 2.40 -5.78 -9.87
CA MET A 60 3.62 -6.57 -9.81
C MET A 60 3.90 -7.31 -11.12
N ALA A 61 2.89 -7.92 -11.73
CA ALA A 61 3.02 -8.59 -13.02
C ALA A 61 3.40 -7.61 -14.14
N LEU A 62 2.80 -6.42 -14.18
CA LEU A 62 3.16 -5.39 -15.17
C LEU A 62 4.60 -4.89 -14.97
N CYS A 63 5.07 -4.72 -13.73
CA CYS A 63 6.47 -4.38 -13.46
C CYS A 63 7.44 -5.45 -14.00
N ILE A 64 7.11 -6.74 -13.84
CA ILE A 64 7.90 -7.85 -14.41
C ILE A 64 7.92 -7.76 -15.93
N VAL A 65 6.78 -7.55 -16.58
CA VAL A 65 6.69 -7.41 -18.05
C VAL A 65 7.52 -6.22 -18.53
N CYS A 66 7.46 -5.08 -17.85
CA CYS A 66 8.31 -3.92 -18.14
C CYS A 66 9.81 -4.22 -17.93
N GLY A 67 10.18 -4.95 -16.87
CA GLY A 67 11.58 -5.30 -16.59
C GLY A 67 12.17 -6.35 -17.55
N LEU A 68 11.34 -7.26 -18.09
CA LEU A 68 11.76 -8.29 -19.03
C LEU A 68 11.79 -7.80 -20.48
N PHE A 69 10.76 -7.05 -20.89
CA PHE A 69 10.53 -6.70 -22.29
C PHE A 69 10.62 -5.19 -22.57
N GLY A 70 10.82 -4.37 -21.55
CA GLY A 70 10.87 -2.92 -21.66
C GLY A 70 12.09 -2.36 -22.37
N MET A 71 12.10 -1.02 -22.49
CA MET A 71 13.15 -0.27 -23.18
C MET A 71 14.52 -0.48 -22.52
N SER A 72 15.59 -0.48 -23.31
CA SER A 72 16.96 -0.73 -22.84
C SER A 72 17.49 0.33 -21.87
N GLY A 73 18.47 -0.05 -21.04
CA GLY A 73 19.18 0.89 -20.18
C GLY A 73 18.43 1.21 -18.87
N SER A 74 18.35 2.50 -18.52
CA SER A 74 17.82 2.98 -17.24
C SER A 74 16.35 2.65 -17.02
N ALA A 75 15.51 2.66 -18.07
CA ALA A 75 14.09 2.32 -17.99
C ALA A 75 13.85 0.88 -17.50
N ARG A 76 14.64 -0.07 -18.01
CA ARG A 76 14.61 -1.47 -17.55
C ARG A 76 15.00 -1.58 -16.08
N LEU A 77 16.05 -0.88 -15.65
CA LEU A 77 16.49 -0.88 -14.26
C LEU A 77 15.41 -0.32 -13.33
N LEU A 78 14.82 0.83 -13.68
CA LEU A 78 13.76 1.46 -12.91
C LEU A 78 12.50 0.59 -12.79
N SER A 79 12.17 -0.18 -13.84
CA SER A 79 11.07 -1.15 -13.80
C SER A 79 11.35 -2.28 -12.78
N TRP A 80 12.59 -2.76 -12.68
CA TRP A 80 12.99 -3.74 -11.66
C TRP A 80 13.04 -3.15 -10.25
N VAL A 81 13.45 -1.88 -10.10
CA VAL A 81 13.37 -1.17 -8.82
C VAL A 81 11.90 -1.06 -8.38
N ALA A 82 10.99 -0.67 -9.28
CA ALA A 82 9.57 -0.61 -8.99
C ALA A 82 9.00 -1.99 -8.59
N PHE A 83 9.38 -3.06 -9.30
CA PHE A 83 9.04 -4.42 -8.92
C PHE A 83 9.50 -4.76 -7.49
N ALA A 84 10.77 -4.48 -7.16
CA ALA A 84 11.33 -4.78 -5.85
C ALA A 84 10.61 -4.01 -4.73
N LEU A 85 10.28 -2.73 -4.96
CA LEU A 85 9.54 -1.91 -4.00
C LEU A 85 8.11 -2.42 -3.79
N VAL A 86 7.40 -2.80 -4.85
CA VAL A 86 6.05 -3.41 -4.76
C VAL A 86 6.10 -4.75 -4.05
N ALA A 87 7.10 -5.60 -4.36
CA ALA A 87 7.28 -6.88 -3.69
C ALA A 87 7.54 -6.69 -2.18
N LEU A 88 8.37 -5.71 -1.82
CA LEU A 88 8.64 -5.40 -0.42
C LEU A 88 7.38 -4.87 0.31
N ASP A 89 6.58 -4.01 -0.34
CA ASP A 89 5.29 -3.56 0.20
C ASP A 89 4.33 -4.74 0.42
N ILE A 90 4.21 -5.65 -0.56
CA ILE A 90 3.39 -6.86 -0.43
C ILE A 90 3.88 -7.72 0.75
N MET A 91 5.19 -7.93 0.88
CA MET A 91 5.76 -8.69 2.00
C MET A 91 5.45 -8.04 3.35
N LEU A 92 5.64 -6.73 3.47
CA LEU A 92 5.32 -5.97 4.68
C LEU A 92 3.81 -6.03 4.99
N THR A 93 2.99 -5.96 3.95
CA THR A 93 1.53 -6.06 4.04
C THR A 93 1.12 -7.42 4.60
N VAL A 94 1.54 -8.51 3.97
CA VAL A 94 1.10 -9.86 4.32
C VAL A 94 1.67 -10.29 5.67
N ARG A 95 2.94 -9.96 5.97
CA ARG A 95 3.60 -10.43 7.19
C ARG A 95 3.31 -9.58 8.42
N VAL A 96 2.95 -8.31 8.25
CA VAL A 96 2.84 -7.37 9.37
C VAL A 96 1.50 -6.68 9.40
N MET A 97 1.11 -5.99 8.32
CA MET A 97 -0.11 -5.18 8.33
C MET A 97 -1.38 -6.04 8.39
N VAL A 98 -1.45 -7.14 7.64
CA VAL A 98 -2.60 -8.05 7.64
C VAL A 98 -2.81 -8.68 9.01
N PRO A 99 -1.78 -9.20 9.71
CA PRO A 99 -1.91 -9.64 11.09
C PRO A 99 -2.38 -8.54 12.05
N LEU A 100 -1.82 -7.32 11.96
CA LEU A 100 -2.25 -6.18 12.78
C LEU A 100 -3.72 -5.83 12.53
N ASN A 101 -4.13 -5.77 11.27
CA ASN A 101 -5.53 -5.57 10.90
C ASN A 101 -6.41 -6.70 11.43
N GLY A 102 -5.92 -7.95 11.39
CA GLY A 102 -6.59 -9.10 11.99
C GLY A 102 -6.84 -8.96 13.48
N TRP A 103 -5.93 -8.34 14.24
CA TRP A 103 -6.16 -7.99 15.65
C TRP A 103 -7.19 -6.88 15.79
N LEU A 104 -7.06 -5.79 15.04
CA LEU A 104 -7.99 -4.65 15.09
C LEU A 104 -9.44 -5.05 14.74
N GLN A 105 -9.63 -6.06 13.89
CA GLN A 105 -10.96 -6.60 13.54
C GLN A 105 -11.63 -7.38 14.68
N LYS A 106 -10.87 -7.87 15.67
CA LYS A 106 -11.40 -8.69 16.76
C LYS A 106 -11.93 -7.87 17.94
N PHE A 107 -11.47 -6.62 18.07
CA PHE A 107 -11.88 -5.77 19.18
C PHE A 107 -13.30 -5.24 18.99
N ASP A 108 -14.06 -5.20 20.08
CA ASP A 108 -15.36 -4.51 20.11
C ASP A 108 -15.13 -3.00 19.93
N ALA A 109 -15.69 -2.44 18.86
CA ALA A 109 -15.53 -1.04 18.54
C ALA A 109 -16.34 -0.11 19.48
N LEU A 110 -17.37 -0.61 20.16
CA LEU A 110 -18.17 0.17 21.11
C LEU A 110 -17.54 0.19 22.51
N ASN A 111 -16.82 -0.87 22.87
CA ASN A 111 -16.14 -0.98 24.15
C ASN A 111 -14.72 -1.56 23.96
N PRO A 112 -13.79 -0.79 23.36
CA PRO A 112 -12.48 -1.32 23.01
C PRO A 112 -11.59 -1.50 24.23
N PRO A 113 -10.87 -2.63 24.34
CA PRO A 113 -9.97 -2.86 25.45
C PRO A 113 -8.66 -2.04 25.29
N PRO A 114 -7.92 -1.77 26.37
CA PRO A 114 -6.71 -0.93 26.32
C PRO A 114 -5.63 -1.43 25.34
N GLU A 115 -5.52 -2.74 25.11
CA GLU A 115 -4.53 -3.33 24.20
C GLU A 115 -4.76 -2.93 22.74
N ALA A 116 -6.00 -2.59 22.36
CA ALA A 116 -6.31 -2.15 21.02
C ALA A 116 -5.60 -0.83 20.66
N GLN A 117 -5.30 0.01 21.65
CA GLN A 117 -4.51 1.23 21.46
C GLN A 117 -3.06 0.91 21.04
N GLN A 118 -2.44 -0.11 21.64
CA GLN A 118 -1.07 -0.52 21.28
C GLN A 118 -1.00 -1.05 19.85
N VAL A 119 -2.01 -1.80 19.42
CA VAL A 119 -2.10 -2.31 18.05
C VAL A 119 -2.28 -1.16 17.04
N ARG A 120 -3.14 -0.19 17.38
CA ARG A 120 -3.35 1.03 16.59
C ARG A 120 -2.06 1.85 16.43
N GLU A 121 -1.30 2.04 17.50
CA GLU A 121 -0.03 2.77 17.46
C GLU A 121 1.01 2.09 16.58
N ARG A 122 1.13 0.75 16.69
CA ARG A 122 1.98 -0.05 15.79
C ARG A 122 1.56 0.10 14.33
N TRP A 123 0.26 0.09 14.07
CA TRP A 123 -0.27 0.30 12.71
C TRP A 123 0.13 1.69 12.17
N TYR A 124 -0.01 2.74 12.97
CA TYR A 124 0.40 4.10 12.57
C TYR A 124 1.90 4.25 12.35
N ALA A 125 2.72 3.53 13.09
CA ALA A 125 4.17 3.56 12.91
C ALA A 125 4.61 2.88 11.61
N LEU A 126 3.91 1.81 11.21
CA LEU A 126 4.32 0.94 10.10
C LEU A 126 3.67 1.30 8.76
N HIS A 127 2.45 1.85 8.76
CA HIS A 127 1.76 2.24 7.53
C HIS A 127 2.54 3.25 6.67
N PRO A 128 3.20 4.29 7.23
CA PRO A 128 4.00 5.24 6.45
C PRO A 128 5.12 4.59 5.64
N LEU A 129 5.73 3.52 6.16
CA LEU A 129 6.77 2.79 5.43
C LEU A 129 6.22 2.23 4.12
N ARG A 130 5.00 1.67 4.14
CA ARG A 130 4.31 1.20 2.93
C ARG A 130 4.05 2.33 1.94
N THR A 131 3.61 3.48 2.44
CA THR A 131 3.37 4.65 1.61
C THR A 131 4.65 5.10 0.88
N VAL A 132 5.79 5.10 1.56
CA VAL A 132 7.09 5.41 0.93
C VAL A 132 7.45 4.39 -0.15
N LEU A 133 7.25 3.10 0.09
CA LEU A 133 7.51 2.05 -0.91
C LEU A 133 6.60 2.20 -2.14
N GLY A 134 5.30 2.42 -1.93
CA GLY A 134 4.33 2.62 -3.01
C GLY A 134 4.60 3.88 -3.83
N LEU A 135 4.90 5.01 -3.16
CA LEU A 135 5.31 6.25 -3.83
C LEU A 135 6.62 6.07 -4.60
N GLY A 136 7.61 5.38 -4.03
CA GLY A 136 8.87 5.08 -4.70
C GLY A 136 8.68 4.25 -5.97
N ALA A 137 7.81 3.23 -5.92
CA ALA A 137 7.48 2.43 -7.09
C ALA A 137 6.80 3.26 -8.18
N PHE A 138 5.85 4.12 -7.80
CA PHE A 138 5.19 5.04 -8.72
C PHE A 138 6.18 6.00 -9.38
N VAL A 139 7.05 6.64 -8.60
CA VAL A 139 8.07 7.56 -9.11
C VAL A 139 9.04 6.84 -10.05
N ALA A 140 9.49 5.63 -9.70
CA ALA A 140 10.38 4.84 -10.56
C ALA A 140 9.74 4.55 -11.94
N LEU A 141 8.47 4.15 -11.97
CA LEU A 141 7.74 3.88 -13.22
C LEU A 141 7.44 5.17 -14.02
N LEU A 142 7.12 6.27 -13.32
CA LEU A 142 6.88 7.56 -13.94
C LEU A 142 8.14 8.09 -14.64
N VAL A 143 9.28 8.05 -13.96
CA VAL A 143 10.58 8.46 -14.50
C VAL A 143 11.03 7.52 -15.62
N SER A 144 10.75 6.21 -15.51
CA SER A 144 11.04 5.24 -16.58
C SER A 144 10.32 5.54 -17.89
N GLY A 145 9.20 6.28 -17.86
CA GLY A 145 8.42 6.67 -19.03
C GLY A 145 8.68 8.09 -19.54
N ALA A 146 9.55 8.84 -18.86
CA ALA A 146 9.96 10.17 -19.32
C ALA A 146 10.79 10.06 -20.63
N PRO A 147 10.65 11.03 -21.54
CA PRO A 147 11.35 11.03 -22.83
C PRO A 147 12.87 11.12 -22.71
#